data_AF-A0AAD8HJ81-F1
#
_entry.id   AF-A0AAD8HJ81-F1
#
_cell.length_a   1.000
_cell.length_b   1.000
_cell.length_c   1.000
_cell.angle_alpha   90.00
_cell.angle_beta   90.00
_cell.angle_gamma   90.00
#
_symmetry.space_group_name_H-M   'P 1'
#
loop_
_entity.id
_entity.type
_entity.pdbx_description
1 polymer ?
#
loop_
_entity_poly.entity_id
_entity_poly.type
_entity_poly.pdbx_seq_one_letter_code
_entity_poly.pdbx_strand_id
1 'polypeptide(L)'
;MEWIDGIRCTNPQAIKDAGLDIDIFFTIGVSSALRQLLEFGLFHGDPHPGNIFAMRDGRITYVDFGNVAQLSQWTDVTPIVPVLESIWQNSSGKGLSGFNFGSVTGSFSSNRMQFSDV
;
A
#
# COMPACT_ATOMS: atom_id res chain seq x y z
N MET A 1 18.97 4.43 -9.57
CA MET A 1 18.32 4.76 -8.29
C MET A 1 19.19 5.74 -7.53
N GLU A 2 18.57 6.68 -6.82
CA GLU A 2 19.23 7.51 -5.83
C GLU A 2 19.23 6.84 -4.45
N TRP A 3 20.15 7.23 -3.58
CA TRP A 3 20.15 6.76 -2.19
C TRP A 3 19.02 7.44 -1.40
N ILE A 4 18.27 6.65 -0.63
CA ILE A 4 17.13 7.15 0.15
C ILE A 4 17.49 7.09 1.63
N ASP A 5 17.61 8.27 2.24
CA ASP A 5 17.77 8.42 3.68
C ASP A 5 16.40 8.58 4.35
N GLY A 6 15.72 7.45 4.56
CA GLY A 6 14.39 7.39 5.18
C GLY A 6 14.28 6.26 6.19
N ILE A 7 13.17 6.25 6.94
CA ILE A 7 12.87 5.21 7.92
C ILE A 7 11.93 4.20 7.27
N ARG A 8 12.25 2.91 7.30
CA ARG A 8 11.34 1.87 6.77
C ARG A 8 10.00 1.90 7.53
N CYS A 9 8.89 1.85 6.78
CA CYS A 9 7.54 1.83 7.38
C CYS A 9 7.24 0.56 8.19
N THR A 10 8.10 -0.46 8.14
CA THR A 10 8.06 -1.62 9.04
C THR A 10 8.59 -1.33 10.44
N ASN A 11 9.13 -0.13 10.71
CA ASN A 11 9.62 0.27 12.03
C ASN A 11 8.83 1.49 12.59
N PRO A 12 7.59 1.27 13.07
CA PRO A 12 6.77 2.30 13.72
C PRO A 12 7.47 3.03 14.86
N GLN A 13 8.33 2.34 15.63
CA GLN A 13 9.00 2.94 16.77
C GLN A 13 10.04 3.97 16.31
N ALA A 14 10.86 3.65 15.30
CA ALA A 14 11.81 4.61 14.75
C ALA A 14 11.14 5.85 14.16
N ILE A 15 9.96 5.70 13.54
CA ILE A 15 9.16 6.83 13.04
C ILE A 15 8.73 7.75 14.20
N LYS A 16 8.24 7.17 15.29
CA LYS A 16 7.85 7.91 16.50
C LYS A 16 9.05 8.58 17.17
N ASP A 17 10.18 7.87 17.29
CA ASP A 17 11.42 8.39 17.90
C ASP A 17 11.99 9.56 17.08
N ALA A 18 11.75 9.56 15.76
CA ALA A 18 12.10 10.68 14.89
C ALA A 18 11.12 11.87 14.99
N GLY A 19 10.10 11.79 15.85
CA GLY A 19 9.09 12.83 16.04
C GLY A 19 8.09 12.96 14.89
N LEU A 20 7.97 11.92 14.05
CA LEU A 20 7.09 11.95 12.89
C LEU A 20 5.71 11.35 13.24
N ASP A 21 4.67 11.90 12.60
CA ASP A 21 3.31 11.38 12.75
C ASP A 21 3.11 10.13 11.88
N ILE A 22 2.95 8.99 12.55
CA ILE A 22 2.76 7.70 11.90
C ILE A 22 1.43 7.61 11.15
N ASP A 23 0.38 8.28 11.63
CA ASP A 23 -0.97 8.20 11.06
C ASP A 23 -1.01 8.93 9.70
N ILE A 24 -0.19 9.97 9.53
CA ILE A 24 0.01 10.65 8.24
C ILE A 24 0.60 9.69 7.22
N PHE A 25 1.64 8.92 7.56
CA PHE A 25 2.24 7.99 6.61
C PHE A 25 1.32 6.83 6.23
N PHE A 26 0.53 6.33 7.18
CA PHE A 26 -0.53 5.37 6.87
C PHE A 26 -1.54 5.97 5.89
N THR A 27 -2.02 7.18 6.15
CA THR A 27 -2.97 7.88 5.28
C THR A 27 -2.41 8.07 3.87
N ILE A 28 -1.16 8.52 3.76
CA ILE A 28 -0.48 8.71 2.47
C ILE A 28 -0.32 7.38 1.75
N GLY A 29 0.13 6.32 2.44
CA GLY A 29 0.32 4.99 1.87
C GLY A 29 -0.97 4.34 1.36
N VAL A 30 -2.09 4.50 2.09
CA VAL A 30 -3.40 3.98 1.64
C VAL A 30 -3.87 4.78 0.43
N SER A 31 -3.78 6.11 0.52
CA SER A 31 -4.21 7.00 -0.56
C SER A 31 -3.40 6.77 -1.83
N SER A 32 -2.09 6.58 -1.73
CA SER A 32 -1.22 6.31 -2.89
C SER A 32 -1.52 4.95 -3.51
N ALA A 33 -1.77 3.91 -2.72
CA ALA A 33 -2.12 2.59 -3.22
C ALA A 33 -3.49 2.59 -3.92
N LEU A 34 -4.50 3.23 -3.33
CA LEU A 34 -5.82 3.37 -3.93
C LEU A 34 -5.79 4.21 -5.22
N ARG A 35 -5.03 5.30 -5.26
CA ARG A 35 -4.86 6.10 -6.48
C ARG A 35 -4.15 5.32 -7.57
N GLN A 36 -3.08 4.60 -7.25
CA GLN A 36 -2.42 3.71 -8.22
C GLN A 36 -3.43 2.76 -8.85
N LEU A 37 -4.26 2.10 -8.03
CA LEU A 37 -5.25 1.14 -8.51
C LEU A 37 -6.39 1.79 -9.31
N LEU A 38 -7.05 2.79 -8.74
CA LEU A 38 -8.33 3.33 -9.24
C LEU A 38 -8.16 4.46 -10.26
N GLU A 39 -7.10 5.26 -10.14
CA GLU A 39 -6.85 6.42 -11.01
C GLU A 39 -5.91 6.05 -12.16
N PHE A 40 -4.84 5.30 -11.85
CA PHE A 40 -3.79 4.98 -12.83
C PHE A 40 -3.88 3.57 -13.40
N GLY A 41 -4.76 2.72 -12.87
CA GLY A 41 -4.85 1.32 -13.29
C GLY A 41 -3.56 0.54 -13.04
N LEU A 42 -2.77 0.93 -12.04
CA LEU A 42 -1.53 0.27 -11.65
C LEU A 42 -1.75 -0.54 -10.38
N PHE A 43 -1.39 -1.81 -10.43
CA PHE A 43 -1.50 -2.74 -9.32
C PHE A 43 -0.11 -3.16 -8.86
N HIS A 44 0.27 -2.74 -7.65
CA HIS A 44 1.48 -3.21 -7.00
C HIS A 44 1.18 -4.59 -6.40
N GLY A 45 1.75 -5.67 -6.97
CA GLY A 45 1.47 -7.05 -6.54
C GLY A 45 1.98 -7.41 -5.14
N ASP A 46 2.76 -6.49 -4.53
CA ASP A 46 3.25 -6.61 -3.17
C ASP A 46 3.50 -5.22 -2.53
N PRO A 47 2.46 -4.47 -2.11
CA PRO A 47 2.63 -3.15 -1.49
C PRO A 47 3.03 -3.31 -0.01
N HIS A 48 3.98 -4.20 0.28
CA HIS A 48 4.46 -4.48 1.62
C HIS A 48 5.15 -3.23 2.21
N PRO A 49 4.89 -2.86 3.48
CA PRO A 49 5.50 -1.69 4.12
C PRO A 49 7.04 -1.70 4.11
N GLY A 50 7.66 -2.86 3.90
CA GLY A 50 9.12 -3.00 3.77
C GLY A 50 9.71 -2.35 2.53
N ASN A 51 8.88 -2.07 1.52
CA ASN A 51 9.25 -1.38 0.27
C ASN A 51 8.92 0.12 0.31
N ILE A 52 8.48 0.63 1.46
CA ILE A 52 8.07 2.02 1.64
C ILE A 52 8.89 2.65 2.78
N PHE A 53 9.42 3.85 2.51
CA PHE A 53 10.20 4.64 3.45
C PHE A 53 9.41 5.89 3.83
N ALA A 54 9.35 6.19 5.13
CA ALA A 54 8.90 7.45 5.68
C ALA A 54 10.04 8.47 5.64
N MET A 55 9.80 9.60 4.99
CA MET A 55 10.76 10.68 4.83
C MET A 55 10.55 11.74 5.91
N ARG A 56 11.63 12.39 6.34
CA ARG A 56 11.58 13.43 7.38
C ARG A 56 10.75 14.65 7.00
N ASP A 57 10.52 14.87 5.70
CA ASP A 57 9.69 15.94 5.17
C ASP A 57 8.20 15.58 5.02
N GLY A 58 7.79 14.41 5.56
CA GLY A 58 6.40 13.96 5.54
C GLY A 58 5.99 13.22 4.27
N ARG A 59 6.91 12.95 3.34
CA ARG A 59 6.64 12.11 2.16
C ARG A 59 6.83 10.63 2.45
N ILE A 60 6.27 9.79 1.58
CA ILE A 60 6.67 8.37 1.48
C ILE A 60 7.50 8.16 0.21
N THR A 61 8.34 7.13 0.20
CA THR A 61 9.02 6.70 -1.02
C THR A 61 8.97 5.20 -1.21
N TYR A 62 8.56 4.78 -2.41
CA TYR A 62 8.60 3.41 -2.88
C TYR A 62 9.99 3.10 -3.44
N VAL A 63 10.58 1.97 -3.06
CA VAL A 63 11.93 1.58 -3.51
C VAL A 63 11.97 0.32 -4.37
N ASP A 64 10.86 -0.42 -4.41
CA ASP A 64 10.72 -1.64 -5.20
C ASP A 64 9.47 -1.50 -6.06
N PHE A 65 9.64 -1.69 -7.36
CA PHE A 65 8.59 -1.71 -8.38
C PHE A 65 8.71 -2.96 -9.26
N GLY A 66 9.44 -3.99 -8.81
CA GLY A 66 9.71 -5.19 -9.59
C GLY A 66 8.47 -6.05 -9.88
N ASN A 67 7.37 -5.81 -9.16
CA ASN A 67 6.11 -6.50 -9.34
C ASN A 67 4.94 -5.52 -9.42
N VAL A 68 4.87 -4.79 -10.53
CA VAL A 68 3.77 -3.87 -10.87
C VAL A 68 3.08 -4.38 -12.13
N ALA A 69 1.77 -4.54 -12.07
CA ALA A 69 0.91 -4.87 -13.20
C ALA A 69 0.08 -3.65 -13.62
N GLN A 70 -0.30 -3.59 -14.89
CA GLN A 70 -1.19 -2.56 -15.42
C GLN A 70 -2.53 -3.18 -15.80
N LEU A 71 -3.61 -2.59 -15.30
CA LEU A 71 -4.97 -2.90 -15.68
C LEU A 71 -5.26 -2.25 -17.04
N SER A 72 -5.68 -3.07 -17.99
CA SER A 72 -6.23 -2.65 -19.27
C SER A 72 -7.76 -2.71 -19.22
N GLN A 73 -8.41 -2.17 -20.25
CA GLN A 73 -9.88 -2.29 -20.40
C GLN A 73 -10.38 -3.74 -20.49
N TRP A 74 -9.49 -4.71 -20.75
CA TRP A 74 -9.81 -6.13 -20.86
C TRP A 74 -9.40 -6.94 -19.63
N THR A 75 -8.75 -6.30 -18.65
CA THR A 75 -8.28 -6.99 -17.45
C THR A 75 -9.48 -7.37 -16.59
N ASP A 76 -9.58 -8.65 -16.22
CA ASP A 76 -10.57 -9.09 -15.25
C ASP A 76 -10.26 -8.46 -13.89
N VAL A 77 -11.19 -7.63 -13.42
CA VAL A 77 -11.10 -6.94 -12.13
C VAL A 77 -11.76 -7.73 -11.00
N THR A 78 -12.39 -8.88 -11.27
CA THR A 78 -12.97 -9.73 -10.23
C THR A 78 -11.97 -10.05 -9.10
N PRO A 79 -10.69 -10.35 -9.38
CA PRO A 79 -9.72 -10.66 -8.33
C PRO A 79 -9.35 -9.48 -7.40
N ILE A 80 -9.65 -8.22 -7.79
CA ILE A 80 -9.43 -7.04 -6.90
C ILE A 80 -10.61 -6.81 -5.92
N VAL A 81 -11.78 -7.40 -6.16
CA VAL A 81 -12.98 -7.19 -5.33
C VAL A 81 -12.76 -7.56 -3.85
N PRO A 82 -12.19 -8.74 -3.50
CA PRO A 82 -12.00 -9.12 -2.10
C PRO A 82 -11.08 -8.16 -1.34
N VAL A 83 -10.12 -7.56 -2.04
CA VAL A 83 -9.25 -6.53 -1.47
C VAL A 83 -10.06 -5.29 -1.12
N LEU A 84 -10.83 -4.76 -2.07
CA LEU A 84 -11.67 -3.57 -1.84
C LEU A 84 -12.67 -3.81 -0.70
N GLU A 85 -13.24 -5.01 -0.63
CA GLU A 85 -14.10 -5.42 0.48
C GLU A 85 -13.35 -5.45 1.82
N SER A 86 -12.12 -5.97 1.87
CA SER A 86 -11.31 -5.95 3.10
C SER A 86 -10.97 -4.53 3.57
N ILE A 87 -10.72 -3.61 2.62
CA ILE A 87 -10.50 -2.19 2.89
C ILE A 87 -11.75 -1.58 3.49
N TRP A 88 -12.90 -1.83 2.85
CA TRP A 88 -14.20 -1.36 3.30
C TRP A 88 -14.53 -1.85 4.71
N GLN A 89 -14.42 -3.16 4.97
CA GLN A 89 -14.72 -3.77 6.27
C GLN A 89 -13.84 -3.22 7.41
N ASN A 90 -12.55 -2.96 7.14
CA ASN A 90 -11.66 -2.33 8.13
C ASN A 90 -11.99 -0.85 8.37
N SER A 91 -12.64 -0.17 7.42
CA SER A 91 -13.05 1.24 7.50
C SER A 91 -14.51 1.44 7.95
N SER A 92 -15.37 0.43 7.89
CA SER A 92 -16.77 0.59 8.30
C SER A 92 -16.87 0.80 9.81
N GLY A 93 -17.27 2.01 10.21
CA GLY A 93 -17.41 2.41 11.61
C GLY A 93 -16.11 2.83 12.31
N LYS A 94 -14.97 2.78 11.61
CA LYS A 94 -13.67 3.27 12.07
C LYS A 94 -13.10 4.17 10.97
N GLY A 95 -12.70 5.41 11.28
CA GLY A 95 -12.07 6.27 10.28
C GLY A 95 -10.84 5.61 9.63
N LEU A 96 -10.22 6.25 8.63
CA LEU A 96 -9.00 5.73 7.98
C LEU A 96 -7.86 5.41 8.98
N SER A 97 -7.90 5.97 10.20
CA SER A 97 -7.02 5.65 11.32
C SER A 97 -7.20 4.23 11.90
N GLY A 98 -8.33 3.56 11.64
CA GLY A 98 -8.58 2.17 12.01
C GLY A 98 -8.15 1.16 10.94
N PHE A 99 -7.59 1.63 9.83
CA PHE A 99 -7.17 0.82 8.71
C PHE A 99 -5.89 0.03 9.04
N ASN A 100 -5.98 -1.30 9.07
CA ASN A 100 -4.81 -2.16 9.29
C ASN A 100 -4.17 -2.53 7.96
N PHE A 101 -3.05 -1.88 7.64
CA PHE A 101 -2.31 -2.12 6.40
C PHE A 101 -1.85 -3.58 6.26
N GLY A 102 -1.49 -4.24 7.37
CA GLY A 102 -0.98 -5.61 7.38
C GLY A 102 -2.01 -6.65 6.97
N SER A 103 -3.28 -6.49 7.38
CA SER A 103 -4.35 -7.41 7.02
C SER A 103 -4.71 -7.32 5.54
N VAL A 104 -4.75 -6.10 5.00
CA VAL A 104 -5.04 -5.84 3.59
C VAL A 104 -3.89 -6.32 2.70
N THR A 105 -2.62 -6.04 3.06
CA THR A 105 -1.45 -6.58 2.34
C THR A 105 -1.38 -8.11 2.39
N GLY A 106 -1.83 -8.72 3.48
CA GLY A 106 -1.97 -10.18 3.57
C GLY A 106 -2.97 -10.73 2.55
N SER A 107 -4.13 -10.08 2.39
CA SER A 107 -5.12 -10.43 1.36
C SER A 107 -4.59 -10.23 -0.06
N PHE A 108 -3.84 -9.17 -0.32
CA PHE A 108 -3.15 -8.96 -1.61
C PHE A 108 -2.15 -10.09 -1.92
N SER A 109 -1.33 -10.48 -0.95
CA SER A 109 -0.35 -11.57 -1.12
C SER A 109 -0.99 -12.95 -1.32
N SER A 110 -2.19 -13.16 -0.78
CA SER A 110 -2.94 -14.42 -0.91
C SER A 110 -3.65 -14.52 -2.26
N ASN A 111 -4.13 -13.40 -2.82
CA ASN A 111 -4.68 -13.33 -4.18
C ASN A 111 -3.60 -13.29 -5.28
N ARG A 112 -2.30 -13.30 -4.91
CA ARG A 112 -1.13 -13.37 -5.81
C ARG A 112 -1.24 -14.47 -6.87
N MET A 113 -1.90 -15.59 -6.59
CA MET A 113 -2.05 -16.71 -7.52
C MET A 113 -3.04 -16.45 -8.68
N GLN A 114 -3.89 -15.42 -8.61
CA GLN A 114 -4.87 -15.14 -9.69
C GLN A 114 -4.39 -14.08 -10.70
N PHE A 115 -3.38 -13.29 -10.36
CA PHE A 115 -2.87 -12.21 -11.22
C PHE A 115 -1.59 -12.57 -11.99
N SER A 116 -0.98 -13.73 -11.73
CA SER A 116 0.20 -14.19 -12.47
C SER A 116 -0.12 -14.84 -13.82
N ASP A 117 -1.40 -15.05 -14.12
CA ASP A 117 -1.89 -15.73 -15.33
C ASP A 117 -2.50 -14.76 -16.37
N VAL A 118 -2.26 -13.44 -16.23
CA VAL A 118 -2.64 -12.39 -17.20
C VAL A 118 -1.43 -11.73 -17.85
#